data_AF-A0A1I3JGE3-F1
#
_entry.id   AF-A0A1I3JGE3-F1
#
_cell.length_a   1.000
_cell.length_b   1.000
_cell.length_c   1.000
_cell.angle_alpha   90.00
_cell.angle_beta   90.00
_cell.angle_gamma   90.00
#
_symmetry.space_group_name_H-M   'P 1'
#
loop_
_entity.id
_entity.type
_entity.pdbx_description
1 polymer ?
#
loop_
_entity_poly.entity_id
_entity_poly.type
_entity_poly.pdbx_seq_one_letter_code
_entity_poly.pdbx_strand_id
1 'polypeptide(L)'
;MSRCCCLILMILLGMVAGFSGCNRAAQVLGDEAVFNELDALYTAVTARRMDLVNACETRLKGLKESGKLSDAGFTQLEGILKYAHDSEWQQAAERLHYFIRSQRKPSPA
;
A
#
# COMPACT_ATOMS: atom_id res chain seq x y z
N MET A 1 15.53 48.61 11.83
CA MET A 1 15.56 47.39 10.98
C MET A 1 15.83 46.18 11.89
N SER A 2 14.82 45.66 12.61
CA SER A 2 15.06 44.58 13.59
C SER A 2 13.77 43.83 14.01
N ARG A 3 12.82 43.64 13.07
CA ARG A 3 11.55 42.95 13.34
C ARG A 3 11.16 41.89 12.29
N CYS A 4 11.78 41.89 11.10
CA CYS A 4 11.52 40.87 10.08
C CYS A 4 12.35 39.59 10.24
N CYS A 5 13.46 39.61 11.00
CA CYS A 5 14.35 38.45 11.10
C CYS A 5 13.81 37.34 12.02
N CYS A 6 12.98 37.68 13.01
CA CYS A 6 12.47 36.72 14.00
C CYS A 6 11.27 35.92 13.47
N LEU A 7 10.45 36.53 12.59
CA LEU A 7 9.27 35.88 12.01
C LEU A 7 9.64 34.82 10.96
N ILE A 8 10.74 34.99 10.24
CA ILE A 8 11.21 34.01 9.24
C ILE A 8 11.79 32.77 9.93
N LEU A 9 12.42 32.93 11.10
CA LEU A 9 13.04 31.81 11.83
C LEU A 9 12.00 30.84 12.43
N MET A 10 10.80 31.33 12.80
CA MET A 10 9.74 30.45 13.32
C MET A 10 8.98 29.69 12.22
N ILE A 11 8.98 30.18 10.97
CA ILE A 11 8.32 29.48 9.86
C ILE A 11 9.17 28.28 9.40
N LEU A 12 10.50 28.36 9.50
CA LEU A 12 11.40 27.27 9.10
C LEU A 12 11.44 26.10 10.09
N LEU A 13 11.11 26.31 11.37
CA LEU A 13 11.10 25.22 12.37
C LEU A 13 9.77 24.47 12.45
N GLY A 14 8.67 25.04 11.93
CA GLY A 14 7.35 24.40 11.92
C GLY A 14 7.13 23.39 10.78
N MET A 15 7.99 23.37 9.76
CA MET A 15 7.78 22.59 8.54
C MET A 15 8.38 21.17 8.59
N VAL A 16 9.05 20.78 9.69
CA VAL A 16 9.70 19.47 9.81
C VAL A 16 8.86 18.46 10.63
N ALA A 17 7.78 18.90 11.27
CA ALA A 17 6.95 18.04 12.15
C ALA A 17 5.69 17.46 11.47
N GLY A 18 5.58 17.54 10.14
CA GLY A 18 4.39 17.11 9.38
C GLY A 18 4.46 15.71 8.75
N PHE A 19 5.57 14.98 8.89
CA PHE A 19 5.74 13.63 8.35
C PHE A 19 5.72 12.54 9.42
N SER A 20 5.00 12.77 10.53
CA SER A 20 4.51 11.67 11.36
C SER A 20 3.43 10.96 10.57
N GLY A 21 3.85 9.98 9.77
CA GLY A 21 3.01 9.11 8.99
C GLY A 21 1.88 8.57 9.85
N CYS A 22 0.68 9.10 9.64
CA CYS A 22 -0.54 8.37 9.90
C CYS A 22 -0.46 7.11 9.04
N ASN A 23 0.10 6.04 9.62
CA ASN A 23 -0.02 4.67 9.14
C ASN A 23 -1.47 4.19 9.32
N ARG A 24 -2.44 5.00 8.88
CA ARG A 24 -3.76 4.50 8.54
C ARG A 24 -3.49 3.69 7.28
N ALA A 25 -3.42 2.37 7.43
CA ALA A 25 -3.44 1.44 6.32
C ALA A 25 -4.42 1.99 5.29
N ALA A 26 -3.91 2.35 4.11
CA ALA A 26 -4.70 3.01 3.08
C ALA A 26 -5.94 2.14 2.88
N GLN A 27 -7.15 2.67 3.14
CA GLN A 27 -8.37 1.91 2.93
C GLN A 27 -8.55 1.77 1.43
N VAL A 28 -8.06 0.66 0.92
CA VAL A 28 -7.99 0.32 -0.50
C VAL A 28 -9.31 -0.31 -0.98
N LEU A 29 -10.17 -0.70 -0.03
CA LEU A 29 -11.11 -1.79 -0.25
C LEU A 29 -12.57 -1.35 -0.29
N GLY A 30 -12.86 -0.47 -1.25
CA GLY A 30 -14.23 -0.18 -1.68
C GLY A 30 -14.70 -1.03 -2.86
N ASP A 31 -13.80 -1.74 -3.57
CA ASP A 31 -14.11 -2.46 -4.81
C ASP A 31 -13.80 -3.97 -4.68
N GLU A 32 -14.79 -4.81 -5.03
CA GLU A 32 -14.72 -6.27 -4.95
C GLU A 32 -13.65 -6.87 -5.88
N ALA A 33 -13.39 -6.24 -7.03
CA ALA A 33 -12.35 -6.71 -7.95
C ALA A 33 -10.96 -6.62 -7.31
N VAL A 34 -10.73 -5.62 -6.45
CA VAL A 34 -9.47 -5.49 -5.71
C VAL A 34 -9.33 -6.59 -4.65
N PHE A 35 -10.42 -6.93 -3.93
CA PHE A 35 -10.41 -8.05 -2.98
C PHE A 35 -10.07 -9.38 -3.65
N ASN A 36 -10.75 -9.68 -4.77
CA ASN A 36 -10.54 -10.93 -5.51
C ASN A 36 -9.11 -11.03 -6.05
N GLU A 37 -8.55 -9.91 -6.51
CA GLU A 37 -7.16 -9.89 -6.98
C GLU A 37 -6.15 -10.09 -5.84
N LEU A 38 -6.42 -9.54 -4.65
CA LEU A 38 -5.56 -9.75 -3.48
C LEU A 38 -5.60 -11.20 -2.98
N ASP A 39 -6.75 -11.87 -3.03
CA ASP A 39 -6.88 -13.28 -2.69
C ASP A 39 -6.15 -14.19 -3.70
N ALA A 40 -6.30 -13.89 -5.00
CA ALA A 40 -5.55 -14.55 -6.06
C ALA A 40 -4.03 -14.34 -5.89
N LEU A 41 -3.60 -13.13 -5.55
CA LEU A 41 -2.19 -12.83 -5.26
C LEU A 41 -1.69 -13.61 -4.05
N TYR A 42 -2.47 -13.69 -2.97
CA TYR A 42 -2.10 -14.47 -1.78
C TYR A 42 -1.93 -15.96 -2.11
N THR A 43 -2.84 -16.51 -2.92
CA THR A 43 -2.72 -17.88 -3.45
C THR A 43 -1.47 -18.05 -4.30
N ALA A 44 -1.15 -17.09 -5.18
CA ALA A 44 0.07 -17.14 -6.00
C ALA A 44 1.36 -17.10 -5.16
N VAL A 45 1.42 -16.23 -4.16
CA VAL A 45 2.57 -16.09 -3.25
C VAL A 45 2.76 -17.36 -2.41
N THR A 46 1.68 -17.90 -1.83
CA THR A 46 1.75 -19.14 -1.03
C THR A 46 2.08 -20.37 -1.87
N ALA A 47 1.63 -20.41 -3.13
CA ALA A 47 2.03 -21.42 -4.11
C ALA A 47 3.44 -21.20 -4.70
N ARG A 48 4.11 -20.09 -4.38
CA ARG A 48 5.44 -19.70 -4.88
C ARG A 48 5.51 -19.67 -6.42
N ARG A 49 4.42 -19.20 -7.05
CA ARG A 49 4.23 -19.17 -8.50
C ARG A 49 4.51 -17.77 -9.04
N MET A 50 5.76 -17.49 -9.42
CA MET A 50 6.17 -16.16 -9.84
C MET A 50 5.47 -15.66 -11.12
N ASP A 51 5.14 -16.59 -12.01
CA ASP A 51 4.31 -16.34 -13.20
C ASP A 51 2.95 -15.72 -12.82
N LEU A 52 2.31 -16.29 -11.79
CA LEU A 52 1.02 -15.82 -11.29
C LEU A 52 1.16 -14.51 -10.51
N VAL A 53 2.24 -14.35 -9.73
CA VAL A 53 2.52 -13.11 -9.00
C VAL A 53 2.63 -11.93 -9.98
N ASN A 54 3.41 -12.06 -11.05
CA ASN A 54 3.56 -11.02 -12.07
C ASN A 54 2.24 -10.72 -12.80
N ALA A 55 1.43 -11.76 -13.04
CA ALA A 55 0.11 -11.57 -13.64
C ALA A 55 -0.84 -10.81 -12.71
N CYS A 56 -0.83 -11.11 -11.40
CA CYS A 56 -1.60 -10.36 -10.41
C CYS A 56 -1.13 -8.91 -10.29
N GLU A 57 0.18 -8.68 -10.26
CA GLU A 57 0.76 -7.32 -10.23
C GLU A 57 0.30 -6.48 -11.42
N THR A 58 0.29 -7.06 -12.62
CA THR A 58 -0.20 -6.39 -13.83
C THR A 58 -1.68 -6.01 -13.71
N ARG A 59 -2.52 -6.90 -13.16
CA ARG A 59 -3.94 -6.61 -12.94
C ARG A 59 -4.17 -5.56 -11.86
N LEU A 60 -3.42 -5.62 -10.76
CA LEU A 60 -3.44 -4.59 -9.71
C LEU A 60 -3.05 -3.22 -10.24
N LYS A 61 -2.06 -3.15 -11.13
CA LYS A 61 -1.69 -1.90 -11.81
C LYS A 61 -2.85 -1.36 -12.65
N GLY A 62 -3.55 -2.22 -13.39
CA GLY A 62 -4.76 -1.82 -14.12
C GLY A 62 -5.88 -1.30 -13.20
N LEU A 63 -6.08 -1.94 -12.04
CA LEU A 63 -7.05 -1.48 -11.03
C LEU A 63 -6.67 -0.10 -10.47
N LYS A 64 -5.37 0.15 -10.26
CA LYS A 64 -4.85 1.46 -9.86
C LYS A 64 -5.12 2.51 -10.94
N GLU A 65 -4.79 2.21 -12.20
CA GLU A 65 -5.03 3.11 -13.33
C GLU A 65 -6.51 3.43 -13.53
N SER A 66 -7.41 2.50 -13.19
CA SER A 66 -8.87 2.73 -13.18
C SER A 66 -9.40 3.50 -11.96
N GLY A 67 -8.53 3.87 -11.01
CA GLY A 67 -8.91 4.57 -9.77
C GLY A 67 -9.58 3.69 -8.71
N LYS A 68 -9.62 2.36 -8.91
CA LYS A 68 -10.21 1.40 -7.95
C LYS A 68 -9.26 1.06 -6.80
N LEU A 69 -7.96 1.12 -7.07
CA LEU A 69 -6.90 0.93 -6.10
C LEU A 69 -6.17 2.26 -5.91
N SER A 70 -6.05 2.72 -4.66
CA SER A 70 -5.32 3.96 -4.36
C SER A 70 -3.82 3.81 -4.62
N ASP A 71 -3.15 4.92 -4.99
CA ASP A 71 -1.70 4.95 -5.18
C ASP A 71 -0.93 4.45 -3.95
N ALA A 72 -1.38 4.85 -2.75
CA ALA A 72 -0.79 4.42 -1.49
C ALA A 72 -0.96 2.92 -1.26
N GLY A 73 -2.13 2.37 -1.62
CA GLY A 73 -2.39 0.93 -1.57
C GLY A 73 -1.50 0.14 -2.51
N PHE A 74 -1.40 0.60 -3.76
CA PHE A 74 -0.54 -0.03 -4.76
C PHE A 74 0.94 0.02 -4.35
N THR A 75 1.41 1.16 -3.85
CA THR A 75 2.80 1.32 -3.36
C THR A 75 3.11 0.36 -2.20
N GLN A 76 2.16 0.17 -1.28
CA GLN A 76 2.33 -0.82 -0.20
C GLN A 76 2.41 -2.25 -0.75
N LEU A 77 1.58 -2.59 -1.75
CA LEU A 77 1.61 -3.90 -2.40
C LEU A 77 2.93 -4.14 -3.13
N GLU A 78 3.45 -3.17 -3.89
CA GLU A 78 4.77 -3.26 -4.53
C GLU A 78 5.88 -3.54 -3.50
N GLY A 79 5.81 -2.88 -2.34
CA GLY A 79 6.72 -3.13 -1.22
C GLY A 79 6.64 -4.56 -0.68
N ILE A 80 5.47 -5.18 -0.70
CA ILE A 80 5.27 -6.58 -0.30
C ILE A 80 5.76 -7.53 -1.40
N LEU A 81 5.51 -7.21 -2.66
CA LEU A 81 5.92 -8.04 -3.81
C LEU A 81 7.44 -8.14 -3.93
N LYS A 82 8.20 -7.12 -3.53
CA LYS A 82 9.66 -7.19 -3.44
C LYS A 82 10.16 -8.43 -2.70
N TYR A 83 9.53 -8.78 -1.58
CA TYR A 83 9.86 -10.01 -0.84
C TYR A 83 9.64 -11.27 -1.69
N ALA A 84 8.61 -11.31 -2.53
CA ALA A 84 8.39 -12.43 -3.45
C ALA A 84 9.45 -12.47 -4.57
N HIS A 85 9.84 -11.32 -5.13
CA HIS A 85 10.93 -11.22 -6.10
C HIS A 85 12.28 -11.67 -5.52
N ASP A 86 12.54 -11.34 -4.25
CA ASP A 86 13.75 -11.73 -3.52
C ASP A 86 13.70 -13.18 -2.99
N SER A 87 12.69 -13.97 -3.39
CA SER A 87 12.44 -15.35 -2.94
C SER A 87 12.16 -15.49 -1.43
N GLU A 88 11.86 -14.40 -0.73
CA GLU A 88 11.43 -14.35 0.67
C GLU A 88 9.91 -14.62 0.79
N TRP A 89 9.46 -15.75 0.25
CA TRP A 89 8.04 -16.11 0.08
C TRP A 89 7.21 -16.05 1.37
N GLN A 90 7.77 -16.50 2.50
CA GLN A 90 7.06 -16.48 3.77
C GLN A 90 6.81 -15.05 4.26
N GLN A 91 7.84 -14.19 4.15
CA GLN A 91 7.72 -12.79 4.51
C GLN A 91 6.71 -12.06 3.61
N ALA A 92 6.70 -12.38 2.31
CA ALA A 92 5.71 -11.85 1.38
C ALA A 92 4.28 -12.26 1.78
N ALA A 93 4.06 -13.55 2.09
CA ALA A 93 2.76 -14.07 2.48
C ALA A 93 2.25 -13.46 3.80
N GLU A 94 3.11 -13.37 4.82
CA GLU A 94 2.75 -12.80 6.13
C GLU A 94 2.37 -11.32 6.02
N ARG A 95 3.17 -10.53 5.27
CA ARG A 95 2.88 -9.11 5.05
C ARG A 95 1.63 -8.90 4.21
N LEU A 96 1.43 -9.73 3.18
CA LEU A 96 0.22 -9.67 2.35
C LEU A 96 -1.03 -10.03 3.16
N HIS A 97 -0.97 -11.06 3.99
CA HIS A 97 -2.06 -11.42 4.89
C HIS A 97 -2.38 -10.29 5.88
N TYR A 98 -1.36 -9.66 6.48
CA TYR A 98 -1.58 -8.50 7.35
C TYR A 98 -2.19 -7.33 6.60
N PHE A 99 -1.71 -7.03 5.38
CA PHE A 99 -2.27 -6.00 4.52
C PHE A 99 -3.75 -6.26 4.26
N ILE A 100 -4.13 -7.45 3.78
CA ILE A 100 -5.53 -7.83 3.52
C ILE A 100 -6.38 -7.69 4.79
N ARG A 101 -5.88 -8.13 5.94
CA ARG A 101 -6.61 -8.07 7.22
C ARG A 101 -6.77 -6.66 7.78
N SER A 102 -5.82 -5.77 7.51
CA SER A 102 -5.86 -4.37 7.96
C SER A 102 -6.94 -3.54 7.26
N GLN A 103 -7.48 -4.08 6.19
CA GLN A 103 -8.44 -3.41 5.33
C GLN A 103 -9.84 -3.75 5.81
N ARG A 104 -10.66 -2.72 6.05
CA ARG A 104 -12.07 -2.95 6.44
C ARG A 104 -12.81 -3.51 5.23
N LYS A 105 -13.40 -4.70 5.35
CA LYS A 105 -14.48 -5.10 4.44
C LYS A 105 -15.63 -4.09 4.59
N PRO A 106 -16.25 -3.60 3.50
CA PRO A 106 -17.51 -2.88 3.63
C PRO A 106 -18.48 -3.79 4.39
N SER A 107 -19.00 -3.32 5.52
CA SER A 107 -20.08 -4.02 6.21
C SER A 107 -21.25 -4.11 5.24
N PRO A 108 -21.88 -5.27 5.03
CA PRO A 108 -23.18 -5.29 4.37
C PRO A 108 -24.13 -4.42 5.20
N ALA A 109 -24.77 -3.46 4.53
CA ALA A 109 -25.84 -2.64 5.10
C ALA A 109 -27.13 -3.46 5.23
#